data_AF-A0ABC9YFI6-F1
#
_entry.id   AF-A0ABC9YFI6-F1
#
_cell.length_a   1.000
_cell.length_b   1.000
_cell.length_c   1.000
_cell.angle_alpha   90.00
_cell.angle_beta   90.00
_cell.angle_gamma   90.00
#
_symmetry.space_group_name_H-M   'P 1'
#
loop_
_entity.id
_entity.type
_entity.pdbx_description
1 polymer ?
#
loop_
_entity_poly.entity_id
_entity_poly.type
_entity_poly.pdbx_seq_one_letter_code
_entity_poly.pdbx_strand_id
1 'polypeptide(L)'
;MRKDYSRQPGERIAAWLLRCWDNGADSQQLEGREAQQLGSLARNRGIERGIGKETAICSLWRRLLSSVRARYPFKEDLVNSPGKWTTADEGIQYLRELAVLEVIYSDLDDEEVSKDPEDVLCTRATWRKVIQSAPASYSNSLAAMYFPDRDTPTVEKVSSWLQNFEENLCTSSSLRASTLAINQRYPKKSVISCPGQREREPQAYATWYTLVFPA
;
A
#
# COMPACT_ATOMS: atom_id res chain seq x y z
N MET A 1 -23.50 5.31 -10.42
CA MET A 1 -23.74 5.07 -8.98
C MET A 1 -23.58 3.61 -8.59
N ARG A 2 -24.57 2.71 -8.75
CA ARG A 2 -24.43 1.32 -8.25
C ARG A 2 -23.19 0.57 -8.77
N LYS A 3 -22.86 0.70 -10.05
CA LYS A 3 -21.72 0.00 -10.66
C LYS A 3 -20.38 0.40 -10.03
N ASP A 4 -20.26 1.66 -9.64
CA ASP A 4 -19.03 2.26 -9.12
C ASP A 4 -18.70 1.72 -7.72
N TYR A 5 -19.73 1.34 -6.96
CA TYR A 5 -19.60 0.81 -5.60
C TYR A 5 -19.78 -0.71 -5.48
N SER A 6 -20.05 -1.42 -6.59
CA SER A 6 -20.26 -2.86 -6.57
C SER A 6 -18.93 -3.61 -6.58
N ARG A 7 -18.73 -4.56 -5.67
CA ARG A 7 -17.57 -5.44 -5.60
C ARG A 7 -17.50 -6.35 -6.82
N GLN A 8 -16.32 -6.46 -7.41
CA GLN A 8 -16.02 -7.34 -8.54
C GLN A 8 -15.77 -8.79 -8.06
N PRO A 9 -16.02 -9.82 -8.89
CA PRO A 9 -15.68 -11.20 -8.52
C PRO A 9 -14.18 -11.33 -8.22
N GLY A 10 -13.83 -11.96 -7.10
CA GLY A 10 -12.43 -12.15 -6.68
C GLY A 10 -11.73 -10.91 -6.10
N GLU A 11 -12.34 -9.73 -6.17
CA GLU A 11 -11.79 -8.50 -5.58
C GLU A 11 -11.69 -8.64 -4.06
N ARG A 12 -10.58 -8.23 -3.46
CA ARG A 12 -10.41 -8.24 -2.00
C ARG A 12 -11.29 -7.18 -1.36
N ILE A 13 -11.73 -7.39 -0.11
CA ILE A 13 -12.63 -6.44 0.57
C ILE A 13 -11.96 -5.07 0.73
N ALA A 14 -10.68 -5.02 1.14
CA ALA A 14 -9.94 -3.77 1.26
C ALA A 14 -9.82 -3.03 -0.10
N ALA A 15 -9.46 -3.75 -1.16
CA ALA A 15 -9.39 -3.20 -2.52
C ALA A 15 -10.75 -2.63 -2.99
N TRP A 16 -11.83 -3.36 -2.75
CA TRP A 16 -13.18 -2.91 -3.07
C TRP A 16 -13.57 -1.65 -2.30
N LEU A 17 -13.31 -1.61 -0.99
CA LEU A 17 -13.60 -0.45 -0.15
C LEU A 17 -12.77 0.76 -0.59
N LEU A 18 -11.47 0.58 -0.85
CA LEU A 18 -10.62 1.65 -1.37
C LEU A 18 -11.17 2.21 -2.69
N ARG A 19 -11.61 1.35 -3.60
CA ARG A 19 -12.26 1.79 -4.84
C ARG A 19 -13.58 2.52 -4.57
N CYS A 20 -14.37 2.12 -3.58
CA CYS A 20 -15.56 2.87 -3.19
C CYS A 20 -15.19 4.28 -2.67
N TRP A 21 -14.16 4.38 -1.83
CA TRP A 21 -13.61 5.64 -1.36
C TRP A 21 -13.18 6.55 -2.52
N ASP A 22 -12.36 6.02 -3.43
CA ASP A 22 -11.87 6.76 -4.61
C ASP A 22 -13.01 7.21 -5.56
N ASN A 23 -14.15 6.50 -5.54
CA ASN A 23 -15.37 6.89 -6.27
C ASN A 23 -16.31 7.81 -5.44
N GLY A 24 -15.80 8.42 -4.38
CA GLY A 24 -16.51 9.42 -3.59
C GLY A 24 -17.60 8.86 -2.68
N ALA A 25 -17.47 7.63 -2.18
CA ALA A 25 -18.45 7.04 -1.26
C ALA A 25 -18.66 7.87 0.02
N ASP A 26 -17.69 8.68 0.43
CA ASP A 26 -17.81 9.55 1.61
C ASP A 26 -18.74 10.74 1.37
N SER A 27 -18.80 11.23 0.13
CA SER A 27 -19.69 12.34 -0.26
C SER A 27 -21.14 11.89 -0.49
N GLN A 28 -21.42 10.59 -0.52
CA GLN A 28 -22.76 10.05 -0.75
C GLN A 28 -23.51 9.87 0.58
N GLN A 29 -24.25 10.89 1.00
CA GLN A 29 -25.13 10.82 2.18
C GLN A 29 -26.41 10.05 1.85
N LEU A 30 -26.71 9.00 2.62
CA LEU A 30 -27.85 8.13 2.37
C LEU A 30 -28.58 7.82 3.67
N GLU A 31 -29.91 7.72 3.61
CA GLU A 31 -30.71 7.01 4.61
C GLU A 31 -30.59 5.49 4.45
N GLY A 32 -30.98 4.73 5.48
CA GLY A 32 -30.94 3.26 5.44
C GLY A 32 -31.74 2.65 4.29
N ARG A 33 -32.88 3.25 3.91
CA ARG A 33 -33.70 2.79 2.77
C ARG A 33 -33.06 3.09 1.42
N GLU A 34 -32.46 4.26 1.25
CA GLU A 34 -31.74 4.62 0.02
C GLU A 34 -30.53 3.71 -0.19
N ALA A 35 -29.80 3.42 0.89
CA ALA A 35 -28.69 2.48 0.88
C ALA A 35 -29.15 1.06 0.46
N GLN A 36 -30.34 0.61 0.88
CA GLN A 36 -30.91 -0.67 0.42
C GLN A 36 -31.29 -0.66 -1.07
N GLN A 37 -31.71 0.50 -1.61
CA GLN A 37 -32.07 0.64 -3.03
C GLN A 37 -30.86 0.56 -3.96
N LEU A 38 -29.64 0.78 -3.46
CA LEU A 38 -28.40 0.50 -4.22
C LEU A 38 -28.25 -0.99 -4.58
N GLY A 39 -29.02 -1.88 -3.94
CA GLY A 39 -28.98 -3.31 -4.18
C GLY A 39 -27.69 -3.95 -3.66
N SER A 40 -27.36 -5.15 -4.16
CA SER A 40 -26.15 -5.86 -3.71
C SER A 40 -24.89 -5.15 -4.21
N LEU A 41 -24.09 -4.67 -3.26
CA LEU A 41 -22.78 -4.06 -3.48
C LEU A 41 -21.64 -5.03 -3.13
N ALA A 42 -21.68 -5.63 -1.95
CA ALA A 42 -20.59 -6.44 -1.39
C ALA A 42 -20.55 -7.89 -1.89
N ARG A 43 -21.66 -8.38 -2.47
CA ARG A 43 -21.89 -9.80 -2.80
C ARG A 43 -21.73 -10.73 -1.58
N ASN A 44 -21.99 -10.21 -0.39
CA ASN A 44 -21.88 -10.93 0.88
C ASN A 44 -23.08 -10.57 1.76
N ARG A 45 -23.99 -11.54 1.97
CA ARG A 45 -25.26 -11.29 2.69
C ARG A 45 -25.09 -10.65 4.06
N GLY A 46 -23.99 -10.92 4.77
CA GLY A 46 -23.72 -10.31 6.07
C GLY A 46 -23.42 -8.82 5.97
N ILE A 47 -22.59 -8.43 4.99
CA ILE A 47 -22.30 -7.02 4.72
C ILE A 47 -23.55 -6.31 4.16
N GLU A 48 -24.25 -6.91 3.20
CA GLU A 48 -25.46 -6.28 2.61
C GLU A 48 -26.51 -5.91 3.67
N ARG A 49 -26.69 -6.81 4.67
CA ARG A 49 -27.63 -6.56 5.77
C ARG A 49 -27.19 -5.37 6.63
N GLY A 50 -25.89 -5.17 6.80
CA GLY A 50 -25.35 -4.07 7.58
C GLY A 50 -25.58 -2.71 6.92
N ILE A 51 -25.46 -2.62 5.59
CA ILE A 51 -25.40 -1.34 4.85
C ILE A 51 -26.68 -0.52 5.08
N GLY A 52 -27.83 -1.20 5.05
CA GLY A 52 -29.13 -0.60 5.27
C GLY A 52 -29.68 -0.72 6.69
N LYS A 53 -28.88 -1.17 7.66
CA LYS A 53 -29.34 -1.40 9.04
C LYS A 53 -29.55 -0.10 9.80
N GLU A 54 -28.64 0.85 9.61
CA GLU A 54 -28.68 2.16 10.27
C GLU A 54 -29.70 3.07 9.57
N THR A 55 -30.63 3.63 10.34
CA THR A 55 -31.68 4.52 9.83
C THR A 55 -31.23 5.97 9.72
N ALA A 56 -30.25 6.39 10.53
CA ALA A 56 -29.66 7.72 10.48
C ALA A 56 -29.03 7.99 9.11
N ILE A 57 -29.02 9.25 8.66
CA ILE A 57 -28.32 9.66 7.43
C ILE A 57 -26.81 9.65 7.73
N CYS A 58 -26.05 8.95 6.89
CA CYS A 58 -24.60 8.95 6.95
C CYS A 58 -24.01 8.60 5.59
N SER A 59 -22.70 8.81 5.44
CA SER A 59 -22.01 8.53 4.18
C SER A 59 -22.07 7.03 3.83
N LEU A 60 -22.12 6.72 2.54
CA LEU A 60 -21.99 5.36 2.04
C LEU A 60 -20.68 4.73 2.56
N TRP A 61 -19.61 5.51 2.65
CA TRP A 61 -18.35 5.06 3.25
C TRP A 61 -18.51 4.56 4.69
N ARG A 62 -19.11 5.35 5.59
CA ARG A 62 -19.37 4.95 6.98
C ARG A 62 -20.23 3.68 7.05
N ARG A 63 -21.28 3.59 6.23
CA ARG A 63 -22.14 2.39 6.15
C ARG A 63 -21.36 1.15 5.75
N LEU A 64 -20.49 1.27 4.75
CA LEU A 64 -19.67 0.16 4.26
C LEU A 64 -18.67 -0.31 5.33
N LEU A 65 -17.96 0.63 5.97
CA LEU A 65 -17.01 0.33 7.05
C LEU A 65 -17.69 -0.39 8.22
N SER A 66 -18.80 0.15 8.73
CA SER A 66 -19.56 -0.45 9.83
C SER A 66 -20.08 -1.84 9.49
N SER A 67 -20.56 -2.04 8.26
CA SER A 67 -21.07 -3.33 7.79
C SER A 67 -19.98 -4.38 7.65
N VAL A 68 -18.80 -3.98 7.18
CA VAL A 68 -17.63 -4.85 7.07
C VAL A 68 -17.10 -5.20 8.46
N ARG A 69 -16.96 -4.23 9.37
CA ARG A 69 -16.55 -4.47 10.76
C ARG A 69 -17.51 -5.42 11.49
N ALA A 70 -18.82 -5.23 11.31
CA ALA A 70 -19.82 -6.10 11.91
C ALA A 70 -19.75 -7.54 11.37
N ARG A 71 -19.34 -7.73 10.11
CA ARG A 71 -19.17 -9.06 9.50
C ARG A 71 -17.84 -9.71 9.85
N TYR A 72 -16.78 -8.92 10.04
CA TYR A 72 -15.42 -9.37 10.33
C TYR A 72 -14.92 -8.64 11.57
N PRO A 73 -15.19 -9.15 12.78
CA PRO A 73 -14.82 -8.48 14.02
C PRO A 73 -13.30 -8.35 14.22
N PHE A 74 -12.50 -9.21 13.55
CA PHE A 74 -11.05 -9.26 13.68
C PHE A 74 -10.37 -8.80 12.40
N LYS A 75 -9.31 -8.01 12.54
CA LYS A 75 -8.55 -7.45 11.41
C LYS A 75 -7.92 -8.52 10.54
N GLU A 76 -7.47 -9.59 11.17
CA GLU A 76 -6.79 -10.73 10.56
C GLU A 76 -7.69 -11.44 9.53
N ASP A 77 -9.01 -11.39 9.69
CA ASP A 77 -9.97 -11.96 8.74
C ASP A 77 -9.93 -11.27 7.36
N LEU A 78 -9.46 -10.02 7.32
CA LEU A 78 -9.40 -9.19 6.12
C LEU A 78 -7.97 -9.00 5.59
N VAL A 79 -6.95 -9.34 6.38
CA VAL A 79 -5.54 -9.26 5.97
C VAL A 79 -5.23 -10.39 4.99
N ASN A 80 -5.59 -10.17 3.73
CA ASN A 80 -5.09 -10.96 2.60
C ASN A 80 -4.01 -10.14 1.90
N SER A 81 -2.76 -10.58 2.00
CA SER A 81 -1.68 -10.01 1.18
C SER A 81 -2.07 -10.17 -0.30
N PRO A 82 -2.05 -9.11 -1.11
CA PRO A 82 -1.87 -9.31 -2.53
C PRO A 82 -0.59 -10.14 -2.68
N GLY A 83 -0.43 -10.90 -3.77
CA GLY A 83 0.87 -11.49 -4.05
C GLY A 83 1.99 -10.44 -4.03
N LYS A 84 3.23 -10.85 -4.29
CA LYS A 84 4.31 -9.88 -4.40
C LYS A 84 3.94 -8.80 -5.41
N TRP A 85 3.95 -7.53 -5.01
CA TRP A 85 3.77 -6.42 -5.93
C TRP A 85 5.03 -6.27 -6.77
N THR A 86 4.90 -5.68 -7.96
CA THR A 86 5.97 -5.59 -8.97
C THR A 86 6.29 -4.16 -9.40
N THR A 87 5.34 -3.23 -9.23
CA THR A 87 5.48 -1.80 -9.55
C THR A 87 5.22 -0.94 -8.31
N ALA A 88 5.67 0.33 -8.31
CA ALA A 88 5.36 1.23 -7.20
C ALA A 88 3.85 1.44 -7.04
N ASP A 89 3.09 1.53 -8.13
CA ASP A 89 1.63 1.67 -8.11
C ASP A 89 0.94 0.51 -7.40
N GLU A 90 1.38 -0.73 -7.65
CA GLU A 90 0.85 -1.91 -6.94
C GLU A 90 1.22 -1.88 -5.45
N GLY A 91 2.44 -1.40 -5.11
CA GLY A 91 2.89 -1.20 -3.74
C GLY A 91 2.10 -0.13 -2.99
N ILE A 92 1.79 0.98 -3.67
CA ILE A 92 0.97 2.09 -3.17
C ILE A 92 -0.46 1.63 -2.96
N GLN A 93 -1.03 0.94 -3.95
CA GLN A 93 -2.36 0.35 -3.83
C GLN A 93 -2.42 -0.59 -2.61
N TYR A 94 -1.41 -1.43 -2.41
CA TYR A 94 -1.35 -2.31 -1.23
C TYR A 94 -1.25 -1.53 0.08
N LEU A 95 -0.43 -0.47 0.13
CA LEU A 95 -0.32 0.40 1.30
C LEU A 95 -1.67 1.05 1.65
N ARG A 96 -2.37 1.61 0.67
CA ARG A 96 -3.69 2.23 0.84
C ARG A 96 -4.74 1.22 1.28
N GLU A 97 -4.68 -0.02 0.77
CA GLU A 97 -5.55 -1.09 1.24
C GLU A 97 -5.30 -1.47 2.70
N LEU A 98 -4.04 -1.49 3.15
CA LEU A 98 -3.72 -1.68 4.56
C LEU A 98 -4.26 -0.53 5.40
N ALA A 99 -4.21 0.70 4.89
CA ALA A 99 -4.77 1.88 5.54
C ALA A 99 -6.30 1.76 5.73
N VAL A 100 -7.02 1.30 4.71
CA VAL A 100 -8.46 1.00 4.82
C VAL A 100 -8.74 0.00 5.95
N LEU A 101 -7.89 -1.01 6.14
CA LEU A 101 -8.03 -1.91 7.28
C LEU A 101 -7.82 -1.17 8.61
N GLU A 102 -6.85 -0.27 8.72
CA GLU A 102 -6.71 0.57 9.93
C GLU A 102 -7.98 1.41 10.16
N VAL A 103 -8.56 2.00 9.11
CA VAL A 103 -9.81 2.78 9.23
C VAL A 103 -10.95 1.92 9.78
N ILE A 104 -11.18 0.72 9.23
CA ILE A 104 -12.24 -0.20 9.67
C ILE A 104 -12.12 -0.51 11.16
N TYR A 105 -10.90 -0.75 11.66
CA TYR A 105 -10.65 -1.23 13.02
C TYR A 105 -10.24 -0.13 14.02
N SER A 106 -10.08 1.12 13.56
CA SER A 106 -9.92 2.27 14.45
C SER A 106 -11.17 2.49 15.31
N ASP A 107 -11.04 3.16 16.45
CA ASP A 107 -12.21 3.49 17.27
C ASP A 107 -13.13 4.43 16.47
N LEU A 108 -14.26 3.88 15.99
CA LEU A 108 -15.28 4.60 15.21
C LEU A 108 -16.26 5.38 16.10
N ASP A 109 -16.06 5.29 17.42
CA ASP A 109 -16.88 5.92 18.46
C ASP A 109 -16.45 7.37 18.72
N ASP A 110 -15.20 7.74 18.39
CA ASP A 110 -14.74 9.13 18.38
C ASP A 110 -14.89 9.72 16.96
N GLU A 111 -15.79 10.71 16.90
CA GLU A 111 -16.01 11.70 15.83
C GLU A 111 -16.91 11.28 14.64
N GLU A 112 -17.81 12.20 14.31
CA GLU A 112 -18.79 12.15 13.20
C GLU A 112 -18.16 11.94 11.80
N VAL A 113 -16.83 11.91 11.70
CA VAL A 113 -16.07 11.91 10.45
C VAL A 113 -15.37 10.57 10.25
N SER A 114 -15.77 9.85 9.20
CA SER A 114 -14.99 8.71 8.73
C SER A 114 -13.62 9.13 8.22
N LYS A 115 -12.57 8.44 8.66
CA LYS A 115 -11.18 8.80 8.38
C LYS A 115 -10.80 8.54 6.91
N ASP A 116 -10.09 9.50 6.33
CA ASP A 116 -9.44 9.35 5.02
C ASP A 116 -8.32 8.29 5.12
N PRO A 117 -8.30 7.26 4.25
CA PRO A 117 -7.20 6.31 4.17
C PRO A 117 -5.82 6.95 3.95
N GLU A 118 -5.73 8.13 3.30
CA GLU A 118 -4.46 8.82 3.03
C GLU A 118 -3.84 9.45 4.30
N ASP A 119 -4.69 9.85 5.24
CA ASP A 119 -4.28 10.48 6.51
C ASP A 119 -3.86 9.46 7.58
N VAL A 120 -4.12 8.17 7.34
CA VAL A 120 -3.74 7.10 8.27
C VAL A 120 -2.23 7.07 8.44
N LEU A 121 -1.78 6.93 9.69
CA LEU A 121 -0.36 6.76 10.00
C LEU A 121 0.17 5.42 9.49
N CYS A 122 1.21 5.46 8.68
CA CYS A 122 1.96 4.28 8.24
C CYS A 122 2.88 3.79 9.38
N THR A 123 2.29 2.98 10.26
CA THR A 123 3.02 2.36 11.37
C THR A 123 4.14 1.44 10.86
N ARG A 124 5.12 1.15 11.72
CA ARG A 124 6.21 0.22 11.39
C ARG A 124 5.68 -1.16 10.99
N ALA A 125 4.57 -1.60 11.58
CA ALA A 125 3.93 -2.87 11.23
C ALA A 125 3.33 -2.85 9.82
N THR A 126 2.65 -1.76 9.46
CA THR A 126 2.12 -1.53 8.11
C THR A 126 3.24 -1.49 7.09
N TRP A 127 4.29 -0.71 7.35
CA TRP A 127 5.45 -0.61 6.47
C TRP A 127 6.15 -1.95 6.25
N ARG A 128 6.30 -2.75 7.30
CA ARG A 128 6.89 -4.10 7.21
C ARG A 128 6.12 -4.99 6.25
N LYS A 129 4.78 -4.94 6.27
CA LYS A 129 3.94 -5.71 5.33
C LYS A 129 4.21 -5.29 3.88
N VAL A 130 4.31 -3.98 3.63
CA VAL A 130 4.62 -3.45 2.28
C VAL A 130 5.98 -3.96 1.80
N ILE A 131 7.03 -3.91 2.64
CA ILE A 131 8.36 -4.42 2.29
C ILE A 131 8.35 -5.93 2.05
N GLN A 132 7.66 -6.70 2.88
CA GLN A 132 7.61 -8.17 2.76
C GLN A 132 6.96 -8.61 1.44
N SER A 133 6.02 -7.82 0.91
CA SER A 133 5.41 -8.04 -0.39
C SER A 133 6.19 -7.41 -1.56
N ALA A 134 7.30 -6.72 -1.30
CA ALA A 134 8.07 -6.01 -2.32
C ALA A 134 8.92 -6.96 -3.20
N PRO A 135 9.24 -6.57 -4.44
CA PRO A 135 10.29 -7.21 -5.21
C PRO A 135 11.63 -7.12 -4.48
N ALA A 136 12.50 -8.11 -4.70
CA ALA A 136 13.84 -8.12 -4.10
C ALA A 136 14.64 -6.84 -4.43
N SER A 137 14.45 -6.28 -5.63
CA SER A 137 15.06 -5.02 -6.09
C SER A 137 14.64 -3.79 -5.28
N TYR A 138 13.45 -3.78 -4.68
CA TYR A 138 12.93 -2.69 -3.87
C TYR A 138 13.21 -2.90 -2.38
N SER A 139 13.13 -4.15 -1.91
CA SER A 139 13.09 -4.49 -0.48
C SER A 139 14.20 -3.84 0.36
N ASN A 140 15.47 -3.93 -0.07
CA ASN A 140 16.62 -3.34 0.63
C ASN A 140 16.54 -1.81 0.72
N SER A 141 16.23 -1.15 -0.39
CA SER A 141 16.18 0.30 -0.48
C SER A 141 15.00 0.87 0.31
N LEU A 142 13.85 0.20 0.27
CA LEU A 142 12.68 0.58 1.07
C LEU A 142 12.92 0.38 2.56
N ALA A 143 13.58 -0.71 2.98
CA ALA A 143 13.93 -0.92 4.38
C ALA A 143 14.77 0.22 4.95
N ALA A 144 15.69 0.77 4.15
CA ALA A 144 16.53 1.90 4.55
C ALA A 144 15.79 3.24 4.61
N MET A 145 14.60 3.37 4.01
CA MET A 145 13.89 4.64 3.88
C MET A 145 12.99 4.96 5.10
N TYR A 146 12.66 3.96 5.90
CA TYR A 146 11.79 4.14 7.07
C TYR A 146 12.58 4.51 8.30
N PHE A 147 12.53 5.79 8.67
CA PHE A 147 13.23 6.36 9.81
C PHE A 147 12.25 6.69 10.93
N PRO A 148 12.16 5.86 11.99
CA PRO A 148 11.20 6.06 13.07
C PRO A 148 11.55 7.21 14.03
N ASP A 149 12.77 7.76 13.95
CA ASP A 149 13.21 8.89 14.77
C ASP A 149 12.56 10.23 14.37
N ARG A 150 11.84 10.25 13.24
CA ARG A 150 10.95 11.33 12.82
C ARG A 150 9.52 10.85 12.89
N ASP A 151 8.60 11.76 13.19
CA ASP A 151 7.16 11.50 13.32
C ASP A 151 6.64 10.45 12.32
N THR A 152 5.78 9.54 12.79
CA THR A 152 5.24 8.46 11.96
C THR A 152 4.57 9.05 10.72
N PRO A 153 5.01 8.71 9.49
CA PRO A 153 4.49 9.34 8.28
C PRO A 153 3.07 8.88 7.98
N THR A 154 2.28 9.71 7.29
CA THR A 154 0.97 9.32 6.74
C THR A 154 1.13 8.41 5.53
N VAL A 155 0.04 7.73 5.15
CA VAL A 155 -0.03 6.91 3.94
C VAL A 155 0.27 7.74 2.70
N GLU A 156 -0.27 8.95 2.58
CA GLU A 156 0.03 9.89 1.50
C GLU A 156 1.55 10.12 1.34
N LYS A 157 2.21 10.43 2.45
CA LYS A 157 3.65 10.71 2.46
C LYS A 157 4.47 9.50 2.02
N VAL A 158 4.11 8.31 2.50
CA VAL A 158 4.79 7.06 2.09
C VAL A 158 4.50 6.72 0.63
N SER A 159 3.29 6.97 0.13
CA SER A 159 2.94 6.81 -1.29
C SER A 159 3.83 7.68 -2.17
N SER A 160 4.05 8.95 -1.78
CA SER A 160 4.96 9.86 -2.49
C SER A 160 6.41 9.34 -2.54
N TRP A 161 6.85 8.64 -1.48
CA TRP A 161 8.17 8.03 -1.45
C TRP A 161 8.28 6.87 -2.44
N LEU A 162 7.25 6.02 -2.51
CA LEU A 162 7.21 4.88 -3.46
C LEU A 162 7.21 5.37 -4.92
N GLN A 163 6.46 6.43 -5.23
CA GLN A 163 6.45 7.05 -6.57
C GLN A 163 7.82 7.61 -6.94
N ASN A 164 8.39 8.45 -6.08
CA ASN A 164 9.70 9.06 -6.32
C ASN A 164 10.83 8.02 -6.43
N PHE A 165 10.69 6.87 -5.76
CA PHE A 165 11.70 5.82 -5.84
C PHE A 165 11.79 5.21 -7.25
N GLU A 166 10.66 5.00 -7.93
CA GLU A 166 10.64 4.48 -9.30
C GLU A 166 11.23 5.49 -10.29
N GLU A 167 10.89 6.78 -10.16
CA GLU A 167 11.46 7.84 -10.97
C GLU A 167 12.99 7.93 -10.83
N ASN A 168 13.51 7.81 -9.61
CA ASN A 168 14.95 7.84 -9.35
C ASN A 168 15.67 6.59 -9.87
N LEU A 169 15.07 5.40 -9.73
CA LEU A 169 15.62 4.18 -10.32
C LEU A 169 15.66 4.24 -11.85
N CYS A 170 14.59 4.74 -12.48
CA CYS A 170 14.48 4.89 -13.94
C CYS A 170 15.46 5.95 -14.49
N THR A 171 15.64 7.04 -13.75
CA THR A 171 16.65 8.07 -14.11
C THR A 171 18.07 7.52 -13.97
N SER A 172 18.34 6.73 -12.92
CA SER A 172 19.65 6.12 -12.71
C SER A 172 19.99 5.05 -13.75
N SER A 173 19.00 4.28 -14.22
CA SER A 173 19.19 3.26 -15.25
C SER A 173 19.42 3.88 -16.63
N SER A 174 18.71 4.96 -16.97
CA SER A 174 18.93 5.76 -18.19
C SER A 174 20.30 6.45 -18.21
N LEU A 175 20.75 7.00 -17.08
CA LEU A 175 22.10 7.56 -16.94
C LEU A 175 23.18 6.48 -17.09
N ARG A 176 22.98 5.29 -16.52
CA ARG A 176 23.91 4.15 -16.70
C ARG A 176 23.95 3.66 -18.16
N ALA A 177 22.79 3.58 -18.83
CA ALA A 177 22.72 3.20 -20.25
C ALA A 177 23.42 4.23 -21.15
N SER A 178 23.25 5.51 -20.87
CA SER A 178 23.93 6.61 -21.58
C SER A 178 25.44 6.59 -21.34
N THR A 179 25.89 6.27 -20.12
CA THR A 179 27.32 6.14 -19.78
C THR A 179 27.95 4.91 -20.47
N LEU A 180 27.24 3.79 -20.55
CA LEU A 180 27.66 2.60 -21.31
C LEU A 180 27.78 2.87 -22.81
N ALA A 181 26.85 3.64 -23.39
CA ALA A 181 26.90 4.04 -24.80
C ALA A 181 28.07 5.00 -25.10
N ILE A 182 28.43 5.88 -24.16
CA ILE A 182 29.60 6.76 -24.26
C ILE A 182 30.90 5.95 -24.16
N ASN A 183 30.97 4.97 -23.25
CA ASN A 183 32.15 4.09 -23.12
C ASN A 183 32.35 3.11 -24.28
N GLN A 184 31.32 2.87 -25.11
CA GLN A 184 31.46 2.11 -26.36
C GLN A 184 31.95 2.96 -27.54
N ARG A 185 31.96 4.30 -27.43
CA ARG A 185 32.40 5.23 -28.50
C ARG A 185 33.88 5.63 -28.40
N TYR A 186 34.62 5.14 -27.41
CA TYR A 186 36.07 5.33 -27.32
C TYR A 186 36.78 3.97 -27.41
N PRO A 187 37.65 3.72 -28.41
CA PRO A 187 38.43 2.49 -28.43
C PRO A 187 39.39 2.48 -27.24
N LYS A 188 39.44 1.34 -26.54
CA LYS A 188 40.43 1.05 -25.49
C LYS A 188 41.83 1.37 -26.01
N LYS A 189 42.46 2.42 -25.49
CA LYS A 189 43.91 2.57 -25.61
C LYS A 189 44.56 1.51 -24.71
N SER A 190 45.38 0.68 -25.34
CA SER A 190 46.19 -0.35 -24.73
C SER A 190 47.28 0.23 -23.82
N VAL A 191 47.95 -0.71 -23.13
CA VAL A 191 49.22 -0.63 -22.39
C VAL A 191 49.07 -0.10 -20.93
N ILE A 192 49.58 -0.71 -19.84
CA ILE A 192 50.69 -1.64 -19.57
C ILE A 192 50.34 -2.52 -18.34
N SER A 193 50.79 -3.78 -18.34
CA SER A 193 50.73 -4.70 -17.19
C SER A 193 51.82 -4.38 -16.15
N CYS A 194 51.46 -4.35 -14.85
CA CYS A 194 52.38 -4.62 -13.73
C CYS A 194 51.63 -5.31 -12.59
N PRO A 195 52.26 -6.26 -11.87
CA PRO A 195 51.55 -7.29 -11.12
C PRO A 195 51.39 -6.97 -9.63
N GLY A 196 50.32 -7.51 -9.05
CA GLY A 196 50.23 -7.82 -7.63
C GLY A 196 49.33 -6.89 -6.83
N GLN A 197 48.11 -7.34 -6.52
CA GLN A 197 47.54 -7.21 -5.18
C GLN A 197 46.37 -8.20 -5.03
N ARG A 198 46.41 -8.94 -3.93
CA ARG A 198 45.54 -10.06 -3.53
C ARG A 198 44.07 -9.65 -3.49
N GLU A 199 43.22 -10.48 -4.08
CA GLU A 199 41.79 -10.52 -3.81
C GLU A 199 41.54 -10.74 -2.32
N ARG A 200 40.73 -9.86 -1.71
CA ARG A 200 39.99 -10.17 -0.48
C ARG A 200 38.51 -10.03 -0.77
N GLU A 201 37.85 -11.17 -0.71
CA GLU A 201 36.42 -11.41 -0.82
C GLU A 201 35.65 -10.63 0.27
N PRO A 202 34.51 -9.99 -0.02
CA PRO A 202 33.66 -9.41 1.03
C PRO A 202 32.67 -10.47 1.53
N GLN A 203 32.72 -10.81 2.81
CA GLN A 203 31.70 -11.64 3.49
C GLN A 203 30.70 -10.79 4.31
N ALA A 204 30.58 -9.48 4.02
CA ALA A 204 29.92 -8.53 4.91
C ALA A 204 28.43 -8.22 4.62
N TYR A 205 27.78 -8.90 3.67
CA TYR A 205 26.41 -8.56 3.26
C TYR A 205 25.30 -9.39 3.90
N ALA A 206 25.63 -10.48 4.62
CA ALA A 206 24.63 -11.39 5.16
C ALA A 206 24.13 -11.03 6.57
N THR A 207 24.72 -10.05 7.25
CA THR A 207 24.48 -9.77 8.69
C THR A 207 23.58 -8.57 8.99
N TRP A 208 23.22 -7.75 8.00
CA TRP A 208 22.43 -6.53 8.25
C TRP A 208 20.93 -6.76 8.36
N TYR A 209 20.37 -7.72 7.61
CA TYR A 209 18.93 -8.03 7.64
C TYR A 209 18.44 -8.47 9.03
N THR A 210 19.28 -9.18 9.78
CA THR A 210 18.94 -9.74 11.09
C THR A 210 18.98 -8.71 12.22
N LEU A 211 19.71 -7.62 12.04
CA LEU A 211 19.87 -6.57 13.07
C LEU A 211 18.80 -5.48 13.00
N VAL A 212 18.18 -5.28 11.83
CA VAL A 212 17.17 -4.21 11.63
C VAL A 212 15.74 -4.70 11.93
N PHE A 213 15.49 -6.02 11.91
CA PHE A 213 14.16 -6.60 12.16
C PHE A 213 14.23 -7.87 13.02
N PRO A 214 14.35 -7.76 14.35
CA PRO A 214 14.08 -8.90 15.23
C PRO A 214 12.57 -9.18 15.30
N ALA A 215 12.23 -10.46 15.55
CA ALA A 215 10.88 -11.02 15.55
C ALA A 215 9.90 -10.31 16.50
#